data_AF-A0A9P1CJS8-F1
#
_entry.id   AF-A0A9P1CJS8-F1
#
_cell.length_a   1.000
_cell.length_b   1.000
_cell.length_c   1.000
_cell.angle_alpha   90.00
_cell.angle_beta   90.00
_cell.angle_gamma   90.00
#
_symmetry.space_group_name_H-M   'P 1'
#
loop_
_entity.id
_entity.type
_entity.pdbx_description
1 polymer ?
#
loop_
_entity_poly.entity_id
_entity_poly.type
_entity_poly.pdbx_seq_one_letter_code
_entity_poly.pdbx_strand_id
1 'polypeptide(L)'
;MFLAKLKAFQDVLIAIILGTIMMVANADFFFAHFRIYKNYIVLRRSLFKDVVGAAVLGTGCLALHGLWPDAKGPGIALHLASLAAWVGCGVQTNPLLSAGLWAGGRNQMNKVQLLLRILAQVAGSIIAFAAFGLYYSFRFPGEGPFSHFLGLESACSAGATFLATVAHIRVRDAQSQKELAKVS
;
A
#
# COMPACT_ATOMS: atom_id res chain seq x y z
N MET A 1 22.79 0.13 26.51
CA MET A 1 21.51 0.61 25.95
C MET A 1 21.63 1.99 25.25
N PHE A 2 22.55 2.88 25.66
CA PHE A 2 22.72 4.22 25.07
C PHE A 2 23.33 4.24 23.65
N LEU A 3 24.30 3.36 23.37
CA LEU A 3 24.99 3.25 22.06
C LEU A 3 24.07 2.83 20.90
N ALA A 4 23.03 2.02 21.16
CA ALA A 4 22.06 1.62 20.14
C ALA A 4 21.14 2.79 19.71
N LYS A 5 20.83 3.72 20.63
CA LYS A 5 20.05 4.92 20.33
C LYS A 5 20.84 5.93 19.48
N LEU A 6 22.15 6.01 19.67
CA LEU A 6 23.07 6.84 18.88
C LEU A 6 23.17 6.38 17.42
N LYS A 7 23.20 5.07 17.18
CA LYS A 7 23.24 4.50 15.83
C LYS A 7 21.94 4.76 15.05
N ALA A 8 20.78 4.56 15.69
CA ALA A 8 19.49 4.89 15.09
C ALA A 8 19.35 6.38 14.75
N PHE A 9 19.89 7.27 15.60
CA PHE A 9 19.90 8.71 15.33
C PHE A 9 20.84 9.08 14.16
N GLN A 10 21.98 8.41 14.03
CA GLN A 10 22.87 8.54 12.88
C GLN A 10 22.22 8.08 11.57
N ASP A 11 21.52 6.95 11.58
CA ASP A 11 20.85 6.42 10.40
C ASP A 11 19.72 7.36 9.93
N VAL A 12 19.01 7.98 10.88
CA VAL A 12 18.00 9.01 10.59
C VAL A 12 18.63 10.28 10.00
N LEU A 13 19.74 10.77 10.55
CA LEU A 13 20.46 11.93 10.02
C LEU A 13 21.01 11.68 8.61
N ILE A 14 21.58 10.51 8.36
CA ILE A 14 22.08 10.12 7.03
C ILE A 14 20.93 10.04 6.03
N ALA A 15 19.79 9.46 6.42
CA ALA A 15 18.59 9.40 5.57
C ALA A 15 18.04 10.80 5.24
N ILE A 16 18.04 11.72 6.21
CA ILE A 16 17.63 13.12 5.99
C ILE A 16 18.62 13.83 5.05
N ILE A 17 19.92 13.66 5.22
CA ILE A 17 20.94 14.27 4.35
C ILE A 17 20.81 13.74 2.92
N LEU A 18 20.70 12.43 2.74
CA LEU A 18 20.46 11.81 1.43
C LEU A 18 19.15 12.28 0.80
N GLY A 19 18.06 12.32 1.58
CA GLY A 19 16.77 12.84 1.11
C GLY A 19 16.84 14.30 0.70
N THR A 20 17.60 15.12 1.44
CA THR A 20 17.82 16.54 1.13
C THR A 20 18.66 16.72 -0.12
N ILE A 21 19.74 15.92 -0.28
CA ILE A 21 20.55 15.91 -1.51
C ILE A 21 19.69 15.50 -2.71
N MET A 22 18.83 14.48 -2.57
CA MET A 22 17.91 14.06 -3.63
C MET A 22 16.87 15.12 -3.99
N MET A 23 16.38 15.91 -3.02
CA MET A 23 15.49 17.05 -3.29
C MET A 23 16.22 18.23 -3.94
N VAL A 24 17.41 18.58 -3.45
CA VAL A 24 18.18 19.76 -3.91
C VAL A 24 18.83 19.53 -5.27
N ALA A 25 19.38 18.34 -5.51
CA ALA A 25 20.05 18.00 -6.76
C ALA A 25 19.08 17.73 -7.93
N ASN A 26 17.77 17.93 -7.70
CA ASN A 26 16.69 17.66 -8.64
C ASN A 26 16.78 16.23 -9.17
N ALA A 27 16.19 15.27 -8.46
CA ALA A 27 16.11 13.86 -8.87
C ALA A 27 15.70 13.69 -10.35
N ASP A 28 14.93 14.64 -10.88
CA ASP A 28 14.52 14.69 -12.28
C ASP A 28 15.69 14.79 -13.26
N PHE A 29 16.76 15.52 -12.91
CA PHE A 29 17.96 15.66 -13.74
C PHE A 29 18.77 14.36 -13.80
N PHE A 30 19.00 13.72 -12.65
CA PHE A 30 19.80 12.48 -12.56
C PHE A 30 19.07 11.27 -13.12
N PHE A 31 17.75 11.19 -12.95
CA PHE A 31 17.00 9.98 -13.27
C PHE A 31 16.21 10.04 -14.59
N ALA A 32 16.16 11.18 -15.30
CA ALA A 32 15.44 11.37 -16.58
C ALA A 32 15.70 10.28 -17.63
N HIS A 33 16.90 9.69 -17.63
CA HIS A 33 17.32 8.71 -18.62
C HIS A 33 16.79 7.29 -18.32
N PHE A 34 16.38 7.01 -17.09
CA PHE A 34 15.93 5.68 -16.68
C PHE A 34 14.46 5.44 -17.02
N ARG A 35 14.16 4.27 -17.58
CA ARG A 35 12.79 3.85 -17.93
C ARG A 35 11.85 3.82 -16.73
N ILE A 36 12.34 3.45 -15.55
CA ILE A 36 11.57 3.43 -14.30
C ILE A 36 11.11 4.83 -13.93
N TYR A 37 12.00 5.81 -14.07
CA TYR A 37 11.72 7.20 -13.73
C TYR A 37 10.68 7.84 -14.67
N LYS A 38 10.74 7.52 -15.98
CA LYS A 38 9.69 7.91 -16.93
C LYS A 38 8.31 7.35 -16.54
N ASN A 39 8.26 6.07 -16.17
CA ASN A 39 7.03 5.46 -15.66
C ASN A 39 6.56 6.11 -14.35
N TYR A 40 7.48 6.42 -13.45
CA TYR A 40 7.19 7.10 -12.18
C TYR A 40 6.59 8.49 -12.40
N ILE A 41 7.16 9.33 -13.27
CA ILE A 41 6.62 10.67 -13.57
C ILE A 41 5.15 10.57 -13.99
N VAL A 42 4.85 9.67 -14.93
CA VAL A 42 3.48 9.51 -15.46
C VAL A 42 2.53 9.06 -14.34
N LEU A 43 2.99 8.16 -13.46
CA LEU A 43 2.18 7.59 -12.40
C LEU A 43 2.18 8.41 -11.11
N ARG A 44 3.04 9.43 -10.95
CA ARG A 44 3.33 10.07 -9.65
C ARG A 44 2.09 10.50 -8.87
N ARG A 45 1.09 11.08 -9.56
CA ARG A 45 -0.16 11.51 -8.93
C ARG A 45 -1.01 10.33 -8.47
N SER A 46 -1.03 9.24 -9.25
CA SER A 46 -1.70 8.00 -8.87
C SER A 46 -0.96 7.30 -7.74
N LEU A 47 0.37 7.24 -7.78
CA LEU A 47 1.18 6.63 -6.73
C LEU A 47 1.02 7.40 -5.42
N PHE A 48 1.00 8.74 -5.46
CA PHE A 48 0.72 9.55 -4.28
C PHE A 48 -0.66 9.25 -3.67
N LYS A 49 -1.70 9.08 -4.51
CA LYS A 49 -3.01 8.63 -4.03
C LYS A 49 -2.95 7.25 -3.39
N ASP A 50 -2.17 6.33 -3.95
CA ASP A 50 -1.97 5.00 -3.35
C ASP A 50 -1.25 5.08 -2.00
N VAL A 51 -0.23 5.95 -1.85
CA VAL A 51 0.44 6.22 -0.57
C VAL A 51 -0.56 6.77 0.45
N VAL A 52 -1.26 7.86 0.10
CA VAL A 52 -2.21 8.52 1.01
C VAL A 52 -3.36 7.59 1.35
N GLY A 53 -3.90 6.87 0.38
CA GLY A 53 -4.98 5.91 0.60
C GLY A 53 -4.56 4.77 1.51
N ALA A 54 -3.37 4.20 1.30
CA ALA A 54 -2.83 3.17 2.19
C ALA A 54 -2.57 3.71 3.61
N ALA A 55 -2.05 4.94 3.72
CA ALA A 55 -1.84 5.59 5.02
C ALA A 55 -3.16 5.83 5.76
N VAL A 56 -4.14 6.47 5.11
CA VAL A 56 -5.45 6.77 5.71
C VAL A 56 -6.18 5.49 6.10
N LEU A 57 -6.21 4.50 5.21
CA LEU A 57 -6.91 3.25 5.47
C LEU A 57 -6.21 2.43 6.56
N GLY A 58 -4.87 2.40 6.55
CA GLY A 58 -4.06 1.81 7.61
C GLY A 58 -4.29 2.46 8.96
N THR A 59 -4.19 3.79 9.04
CA THR A 59 -4.41 4.55 10.27
C THR A 59 -5.85 4.43 10.75
N GLY A 60 -6.84 4.43 9.87
CA GLY A 60 -8.25 4.24 10.22
C GLY A 60 -8.51 2.85 10.82
N CYS A 61 -7.99 1.79 10.21
CA CYS A 61 -8.10 0.43 10.75
C CYS A 61 -7.39 0.29 12.11
N LEU A 62 -6.21 0.89 12.24
CA LEU A 62 -5.46 0.93 13.50
C LEU A 62 -6.19 1.73 14.59
N ALA A 63 -6.77 2.88 14.25
CA ALA A 63 -7.55 3.72 15.17
C ALA A 63 -8.80 2.98 15.69
N LEU A 64 -9.53 2.31 14.78
CA LEU A 64 -10.69 1.51 15.15
C LEU A 64 -10.30 0.32 16.05
N HIS A 65 -9.17 -0.33 15.78
CA HIS A 65 -8.67 -1.38 16.65
C HIS A 65 -8.26 -0.84 18.03
N GLY A 66 -7.67 0.36 18.10
CA GLY A 66 -7.39 1.04 19.37
C GLY A 66 -8.64 1.36 20.20
N LEU A 67 -9.79 1.57 19.56
CA LEU A 67 -11.10 1.75 20.22
C LEU A 67 -11.74 0.41 20.62
N TRP A 68 -11.44 -0.66 19.89
CA TRP A 68 -12.00 -2.00 20.10
C TRP A 68 -10.91 -3.08 20.07
N PRO A 69 -10.08 -3.18 21.12
CA PRO A 69 -8.91 -4.05 21.11
C PRO A 69 -9.26 -5.54 21.09
N ASP A 70 -10.44 -5.93 21.58
CA ASP A 70 -10.94 -7.31 21.53
C ASP A 70 -11.30 -7.76 20.10
N ALA A 71 -11.38 -6.82 19.14
CA ALA A 71 -11.62 -7.14 17.74
C ALA A 71 -10.37 -7.82 17.15
N LYS A 72 -10.39 -9.16 17.11
CA LYS A 72 -9.39 -9.95 16.41
C LYS A 72 -9.54 -9.73 14.90
N GLY A 73 -8.47 -9.28 14.26
CA GLY A 73 -8.39 -9.18 12.79
C GLY A 73 -8.35 -7.77 12.20
N PRO A 74 -7.60 -6.79 12.76
CA PRO A 74 -7.39 -5.53 12.06
C PRO A 74 -6.70 -5.72 10.69
N GLY A 75 -5.94 -6.81 10.50
CA GLY A 75 -5.45 -7.24 9.19
C GLY A 75 -6.58 -7.61 8.21
N ILE A 76 -7.61 -8.34 8.66
CA ILE A 76 -8.77 -8.71 7.83
C ILE A 76 -9.52 -7.45 7.38
N ALA A 77 -9.79 -6.55 8.33
CA ALA A 77 -10.45 -5.28 8.05
C ALA A 77 -9.65 -4.46 7.02
N LEU A 78 -8.32 -4.41 7.17
CA LEU A 78 -7.43 -3.73 6.24
C LEU A 78 -7.53 -4.32 4.82
N HIS A 79 -7.44 -5.66 4.69
CA HIS A 79 -7.47 -6.34 3.39
C HIS A 79 -8.83 -6.21 2.68
N LEU A 80 -9.94 -6.28 3.42
CA LEU A 80 -11.29 -6.13 2.85
C LEU A 80 -11.63 -4.68 2.53
N ALA A 81 -11.26 -3.74 3.39
CA ALA A 81 -11.47 -2.31 3.16
C ALA A 81 -10.70 -1.82 1.93
N SER A 82 -9.55 -2.42 1.62
CA SER A 82 -8.82 -2.13 0.38
C SER A 82 -9.62 -2.45 -0.88
N LEU A 83 -10.43 -3.51 -0.89
CA LEU A 83 -11.29 -3.83 -2.03
C LEU A 83 -12.37 -2.75 -2.20
N ALA A 84 -13.00 -2.33 -1.10
CA ALA A 84 -14.00 -1.26 -1.11
C ALA A 84 -13.40 0.08 -1.56
N ALA A 85 -12.19 0.44 -1.07
CA ALA A 85 -11.48 1.65 -1.46
C ALA A 85 -11.14 1.66 -2.96
N TRP A 86 -10.81 0.49 -3.53
CA TRP A 86 -10.59 0.38 -4.96
C TRP A 86 -11.88 0.51 -5.77
N VAL A 87 -12.93 -0.24 -5.41
CA VAL A 87 -14.19 -0.23 -6.16
C VAL A 87 -14.89 1.13 -6.06
N GLY A 88 -14.90 1.75 -4.87
CA GLY A 88 -15.60 3.00 -4.63
C GLY A 88 -14.80 4.25 -4.98
N CYS A 89 -13.48 4.24 -4.76
CA CYS A 89 -12.64 5.45 -4.90
C CYS A 89 -11.54 5.31 -5.95
N GLY A 90 -11.37 4.14 -6.57
CA GLY A 90 -10.33 3.89 -7.57
C GLY A 90 -8.90 3.89 -7.03
N VAL A 91 -8.71 3.79 -5.71
CA VAL A 91 -7.39 3.83 -5.07
C VAL A 91 -6.92 2.43 -4.72
N GLN A 92 -5.65 2.12 -5.02
CA GLN A 92 -5.07 0.83 -4.68
C GLN A 92 -4.30 0.96 -3.37
N THR A 93 -4.87 0.43 -2.28
CA THR A 93 -4.29 0.55 -0.93
C THR A 93 -3.60 -0.73 -0.45
N ASN A 94 -3.58 -1.79 -1.27
CA ASN A 94 -3.05 -3.10 -0.90
C ASN A 94 -2.20 -3.74 -2.01
N PRO A 95 -1.01 -4.28 -1.69
CA PRO A 95 -0.17 -5.00 -2.65
C PRO A 95 -0.89 -6.15 -3.37
N LEU A 96 -1.74 -6.90 -2.66
CA LEU A 96 -2.45 -8.03 -3.25
C LEU A 96 -3.60 -7.62 -4.17
N LEU A 97 -4.17 -6.43 -3.95
CA LEU A 97 -5.11 -5.85 -4.89
C LEU A 97 -4.40 -5.44 -6.18
N SER A 98 -3.23 -4.80 -6.08
CA SER A 98 -2.40 -4.49 -7.25
C SER A 98 -1.97 -5.75 -8.00
N ALA A 99 -1.60 -6.81 -7.27
CA ALA A 99 -1.24 -8.10 -7.84
C ALA A 99 -2.44 -8.77 -8.54
N GLY A 100 -3.62 -8.71 -7.94
CA GLY A 100 -4.86 -9.21 -8.53
C GLY A 100 -5.23 -8.45 -9.82
N LEU A 101 -5.04 -7.13 -9.83
CA LEU A 101 -5.20 -6.30 -11.03
C LEU A 101 -4.25 -6.72 -12.15
N TRP A 102 -2.99 -6.94 -11.81
CA TRP A 102 -1.98 -7.39 -12.76
C TRP A 102 -2.25 -8.79 -13.31
N ALA A 103 -2.68 -9.73 -12.46
CA ALA A 103 -2.95 -11.11 -12.86
C ALA A 103 -4.28 -11.26 -13.62
N GLY A 104 -5.29 -10.48 -13.22
CA GLY A 104 -6.63 -10.52 -13.80
C GLY A 104 -6.71 -9.78 -15.13
N GLY A 105 -6.08 -8.61 -15.24
CA GLY A 105 -6.18 -7.72 -16.41
C GLY A 105 -5.16 -8.05 -17.50
N ARG A 106 -5.64 -8.41 -18.71
CA ARG A 106 -4.76 -8.56 -19.88
C ARG A 106 -4.16 -7.20 -20.24
N ASN A 107 -2.84 -7.04 -20.06
CA ASN A 107 -2.07 -5.84 -20.38
C ASN A 107 -2.50 -4.53 -19.69
N GLN A 108 -3.33 -4.58 -18.65
CA GLN A 108 -3.75 -3.37 -17.92
C GLN A 108 -2.60 -2.74 -17.11
N MET A 109 -1.63 -3.56 -16.70
CA MET A 109 -0.51 -3.11 -15.88
C MET A 109 0.76 -3.87 -16.22
N ASN A 110 1.88 -3.16 -16.36
CA ASN A 110 3.20 -3.77 -16.57
C ASN A 110 3.90 -4.07 -15.22
N LYS A 111 4.97 -4.88 -15.26
CA LYS A 111 5.71 -5.28 -14.04
C LYS A 111 6.30 -4.10 -13.27
N VAL A 112 6.72 -3.04 -13.96
CA VAL A 112 7.30 -1.85 -13.33
C VAL A 112 6.21 -1.02 -12.62
N GLN A 113 5.04 -0.89 -13.24
CA GLN A 113 3.86 -0.26 -12.64
C GLN A 113 3.40 -1.01 -11.40
N LEU A 114 3.34 -2.35 -11.47
CA LEU A 114 3.03 -3.19 -10.31
C LEU A 114 4.01 -2.92 -9.17
N LEU A 115 5.32 -2.95 -9.46
CA LEU A 115 6.35 -2.70 -8.46
C LEU A 115 6.21 -1.31 -7.82
N LEU A 116 6.05 -0.26 -8.63
CA LEU A 116 5.89 1.11 -8.13
C LEU A 116 4.66 1.27 -7.24
N ARG A 117 3.55 0.62 -7.58
CA ARG A 117 2.32 0.65 -6.77
C ARG A 117 2.48 -0.10 -5.45
N ILE A 118 3.12 -1.27 -5.47
CA ILE A 118 3.43 -2.02 -4.24
C ILE A 118 4.31 -1.15 -3.33
N LEU A 119 5.36 -0.52 -3.87
CA LEU A 119 6.24 0.36 -3.09
C LEU A 119 5.48 1.55 -2.49
N ALA A 120 4.57 2.17 -3.24
CA ALA A 120 3.72 3.25 -2.73
C ALA A 120 2.81 2.79 -1.58
N GLN A 121 2.20 1.61 -1.70
CA GLN A 121 1.33 1.04 -0.66
C GLN A 121 2.11 0.65 0.60
N VAL A 122 3.30 0.08 0.43
CA VAL A 122 4.22 -0.21 1.54
C VAL A 122 4.65 1.08 2.23
N ALA A 123 4.99 2.13 1.48
CA ALA A 123 5.34 3.43 2.05
C ALA A 123 4.18 4.03 2.86
N GLY A 124 2.95 4.00 2.33
CA GLY A 124 1.75 4.45 3.05
C GLY A 124 1.50 3.63 4.32
N SER A 125 1.69 2.32 4.26
CA SER A 125 1.58 1.43 5.42
C SER A 125 2.62 1.76 6.49
N ILE A 126 3.88 2.01 6.10
CA ILE A 126 4.95 2.43 7.02
C ILE A 126 4.58 3.75 7.70
N ILE A 127 4.01 4.72 6.96
CA ILE A 127 3.53 5.99 7.55
C ILE A 127 2.44 5.73 8.58
N ALA A 128 1.45 4.90 8.26
CA ALA A 128 0.38 4.53 9.19
C ALA A 128 0.93 3.84 10.45
N PHE A 129 1.88 2.92 10.28
CA PHE A 129 2.54 2.24 11.40
C PHE A 129 3.47 3.16 12.19
N ALA A 130 4.12 4.14 11.58
CA ALA A 130 4.94 5.12 12.31
C ALA A 130 4.05 6.04 13.15
N ALA A 131 2.96 6.54 12.55
CA ALA A 131 2.01 7.43 13.22
C ALA A 131 1.30 6.72 14.39
N PHE A 132 0.89 5.46 14.20
CA PHE A 132 0.10 4.73 15.19
C PHE A 132 0.91 3.77 16.06
N GLY A 133 2.06 3.29 15.59
CA GLY A 133 2.96 2.41 16.35
C GLY A 133 3.56 3.11 17.56
N LEU A 134 3.77 4.44 17.49
CA LEU A 134 4.07 5.25 18.66
C LEU A 134 2.94 5.19 19.68
N TYR A 135 1.68 5.39 19.27
CA TYR A 135 0.50 5.28 20.14
C TYR A 135 0.32 3.88 20.73
N TYR A 136 0.43 2.83 19.91
CA TYR A 136 0.28 1.43 20.34
C TYR A 136 1.35 1.01 21.35
N SER A 137 2.60 1.44 21.12
CA SER A 137 3.72 1.14 22.02
C SER A 137 3.53 1.74 23.42
N PHE A 138 2.77 2.83 23.56
CA PHE A 138 2.40 3.40 24.86
C PHE A 138 1.17 2.73 25.49
N ARG A 139 0.23 2.22 24.68
CA ARG A 139 -1.04 1.65 25.14
C ARG A 139 -0.94 0.16 25.52
N PHE A 140 -0.15 -0.62 24.79
CA PHE A 140 0.00 -2.08 24.96
C PHE A 140 1.48 -2.46 25.05
N PRO A 141 2.13 -2.23 26.20
CA PRO A 141 3.55 -2.53 26.37
C PRO A 141 3.80 -4.05 26.24
N GLY A 142 4.70 -4.43 25.32
CA GLY A 142 5.10 -5.82 25.09
C GLY A 142 4.41 -6.52 23.90
N GLU A 143 3.30 -5.97 23.41
CA GLU A 143 2.65 -6.45 22.18
C GLU A 143 2.91 -5.46 21.04
N GLY A 144 3.82 -5.82 20.13
CA GLY A 144 4.10 -4.99 18.96
C GLY A 144 2.90 -4.94 18.01
N PRO A 145 2.73 -3.85 17.23
CA PRO A 145 1.61 -3.68 16.31
C PRO A 145 1.53 -4.76 15.21
N PHE A 146 2.57 -5.58 15.04
CA PHE A 146 2.65 -6.62 14.01
C PHE A 146 1.96 -7.94 14.39
N SER A 147 1.81 -8.25 15.68
CA SER A 147 1.21 -9.53 16.12
C SER A 147 -0.25 -9.66 15.69
N HIS A 148 -0.98 -8.55 15.64
CA HIS A 148 -2.41 -8.48 15.30
C HIS A 148 -2.68 -8.36 13.80
N PHE A 149 -1.66 -8.06 12.98
CA PHE A 149 -1.80 -7.81 11.54
C PHE A 149 -1.23 -8.92 10.65
N LEU A 150 -0.34 -9.77 11.16
CA LEU A 150 0.36 -10.79 10.37
C LEU A 150 -0.05 -12.23 10.69
N GLY A 151 -1.22 -12.42 11.33
CA GLY A 151 -1.77 -13.75 11.63
C GLY A 151 -2.28 -14.50 10.38
N LEU A 152 -2.56 -15.80 10.55
CA LEU A 152 -3.10 -16.67 9.50
C LEU A 152 -4.39 -16.11 8.89
N GLU A 153 -5.27 -15.54 9.72
CA GLU A 153 -6.52 -14.92 9.28
C GLU A 153 -6.28 -13.72 8.34
N SER A 154 -5.24 -12.94 8.62
CA SER A 154 -4.81 -11.84 7.76
C SER A 154 -4.33 -12.36 6.41
N ALA A 155 -3.51 -13.42 6.40
CA ALA A 155 -3.06 -14.07 5.17
C ALA A 155 -4.23 -14.63 4.33
N CYS A 156 -5.22 -15.27 4.97
CA CYS A 156 -6.43 -15.74 4.30
C CYS A 156 -7.24 -14.59 3.69
N SER A 157 -7.42 -13.50 4.44
CA SER A 157 -8.13 -12.31 3.94
C SER A 157 -7.38 -11.63 2.78
N ALA A 158 -6.06 -11.61 2.82
CA ALA A 158 -5.23 -11.12 1.73
C ALA A 158 -5.44 -11.97 0.45
N GLY A 159 -5.42 -13.30 0.60
CA GLY A 159 -5.73 -14.23 -0.49
C GLY A 159 -7.13 -14.05 -1.06
N ALA A 160 -8.13 -13.84 -0.19
CA ALA A 160 -9.50 -13.52 -0.61
C ALA A 160 -9.56 -12.21 -1.40
N THR A 161 -8.89 -11.15 -0.94
CA THR A 161 -8.81 -9.87 -1.67
C THR A 161 -8.15 -10.03 -3.04
N PHE A 162 -7.09 -10.83 -3.14
CA PHE A 162 -6.46 -11.15 -4.42
C PHE A 162 -7.45 -11.82 -5.39
N LEU A 163 -8.10 -12.91 -4.95
CA LEU A 163 -9.04 -13.68 -5.76
C LEU A 163 -10.26 -12.84 -6.15
N ALA A 164 -10.81 -12.07 -5.22
CA ALA A 164 -11.94 -11.17 -5.47
C ALA A 164 -11.58 -10.11 -6.51
N THR A 165 -10.35 -9.57 -6.47
CA THR A 165 -9.87 -8.61 -7.46
C THR A 165 -9.77 -9.23 -8.85
N VAL A 166 -9.18 -10.44 -8.95
CA VAL A 166 -9.10 -11.17 -10.22
C VAL A 166 -10.50 -11.46 -10.77
N ALA A 167 -11.41 -11.98 -9.94
CA ALA A 167 -12.77 -12.29 -10.33
C ALA A 167 -13.54 -11.05 -10.82
N HIS A 168 -13.44 -9.93 -10.09
CA HIS A 168 -14.10 -8.67 -10.45
C HIS A 168 -13.70 -8.19 -11.85
N ILE A 169 -12.40 -8.22 -12.17
CA ILE A 169 -11.90 -7.82 -13.48
C ILE A 169 -12.41 -8.75 -14.57
N ARG A 170 -12.38 -10.07 -14.34
CA ARG A 170 -12.83 -11.05 -15.34
C ARG A 170 -14.32 -10.92 -15.63
N VAL A 171 -15.14 -10.64 -14.61
CA VAL A 171 -16.57 -10.35 -14.81
C VAL A 171 -16.75 -9.08 -15.62
N ARG A 172 -16.03 -8.01 -15.28
CA ARG A 172 -16.11 -6.72 -16.00
C ARG A 172 -15.66 -6.84 -17.47
N ASP A 173 -14.58 -7.56 -17.73
CA ASP A 173 -14.10 -7.83 -19.09
C ASP A 173 -15.12 -8.66 -19.88
N ALA A 174 -15.76 -9.65 -19.26
CA ALA A 174 -16.82 -10.42 -19.90
C ALA A 174 -18.07 -9.58 -20.19
N GLN A 175 -18.41 -8.63 -19.31
CA GLN A 175 -19.51 -7.69 -19.53
C GLN A 175 -19.22 -6.73 -20.68
N SER A 176 -18.03 -6.12 -20.71
CA SER A 176 -17.65 -5.18 -21.78
C SER A 176 -17.62 -5.86 -23.15
N GLN A 177 -17.18 -7.11 -23.22
CA GLN A 177 -17.24 -7.91 -24.46
C GLN A 177 -18.68 -8.16 -24.92
N LYS A 178 -19.59 -8.47 -23.99
CA LYS A 178 -21.02 -8.64 -24.31
C LYS A 178 -21.67 -7.35 -24.79
N GLU A 179 -21.27 -6.21 -24.25
CA GLU A 179 -21.77 -4.90 -24.69
C GLU A 179 -21.27 -4.54 -26.08
N LEU A 180 -19.98 -4.74 -26.36
CA LEU A 180 -19.40 -4.53 -27.69
C LEU A 180 -20.08 -5.39 -28.75
N ALA A 181 -20.35 -6.66 -28.44
CA ALA A 181 -21.03 -7.59 -29.35
C ALA A 181 -22.50 -7.23 -29.64
N LYS A 182 -23.13 -6.35 -28.85
CA LYS A 182 -24.49 -5.85 -29.13
C LYS A 182 -24.51 -4.65 -30.07
N VAL A 183 -23.36 -3.99 -30.25
CA VAL A 183 -23.21 -2.76 -31.04
C VAL A 183 -22.54 -3.05 -32.40
N SER A 184 -21.88 -4.21 -32.54
CA SER A 184 -21.34 -4.75 -33.80
C SER A 184 -22.39 -5.52 -34.59
#